data_AF-A0A7Y3HUR5-F1
#
_entry.id   AF-A0A7Y3HUR5-F1
#
_cell.length_a   1.000
_cell.length_b   1.000
_cell.length_c   1.000
_cell.angle_alpha   90.00
_cell.angle_beta   90.00
_cell.angle_gamma   90.00
#
_symmetry.space_group_name_H-M   'P 1'
#
loop_
_entity.id
_entity.type
_entity.pdbx_description
1 polymer ?
#
loop_
_entity_poly.entity_id
_entity_poly.type
_entity_poly.pdbx_seq_one_letter_code
_entity_poly.pdbx_strand_id
1 'polypeptide(L)'
;KKKWLDYDSAQIQLLFVTIVGVLFSYLQTGKANGHYLIQLYPPLVILMGIMLSNLKLKKIKIKYPVIILLLLFPLESYLETYNVIQNKLSKNNFFNGEGIDVPNYFKANNLPTDSILFLEYHIGYWLLDEKPLTKAATHPSSILRDELYPYMNHKRTNSAEELTFLFEDIKPSYVITRKNRRIFDKAKYAANLYTNLQLIRHYKPLDTIDNAIIYERLQLK
;
A
#
# COMPACT_ATOMS: atom_id res chain seq x y z
N LYS A 1 -16.09 35.99 -26.07
CA LYS A 1 -16.08 34.76 -25.23
C LYS A 1 -15.40 35.11 -23.91
N LYS A 2 -16.00 34.84 -22.74
CA LYS A 2 -15.26 34.98 -21.46
C LYS A 2 -14.10 33.99 -21.50
N LYS A 3 -12.86 34.46 -21.44
CA LYS A 3 -11.67 33.61 -21.24
C LYS A 3 -11.54 33.40 -19.73
N TRP A 4 -11.63 32.15 -19.29
CA TRP A 4 -11.56 31.76 -17.87
C TRP A 4 -10.10 31.50 -17.45
N LEU A 5 -9.30 31.07 -18.43
CA LEU A 5 -7.86 30.88 -18.35
C LEU A 5 -7.22 31.60 -19.52
N ASP A 6 -6.04 32.16 -19.28
CA ASP A 6 -5.18 32.69 -20.32
C ASP A 6 -4.24 31.58 -20.81
N TYR A 7 -4.65 30.86 -21.85
CA TYR A 7 -3.87 29.73 -22.37
C TYR A 7 -2.51 30.16 -22.95
N ASP A 8 -2.33 31.45 -23.20
CA ASP A 8 -1.08 32.03 -23.71
C ASP A 8 -0.09 32.34 -22.56
N SER A 9 -0.52 32.24 -21.29
CA SER A 9 0.32 32.42 -20.12
C SER A 9 1.27 31.22 -19.92
N ALA A 10 2.58 31.51 -19.88
CA ALA A 10 3.61 30.51 -19.59
C ALA A 10 3.39 29.79 -18.25
N GLN A 11 2.87 30.49 -17.23
CA GLN A 11 2.58 29.92 -15.92
C GLN A 11 1.45 28.89 -15.98
N ILE A 12 0.38 29.19 -16.74
CA ILE A 12 -0.74 28.26 -16.94
C ILE A 12 -0.31 27.05 -17.76
N GLN A 13 0.51 27.27 -18.80
CA GLN A 13 1.09 26.19 -19.60
C GLN A 13 1.98 25.27 -18.76
N LEU A 14 2.82 25.83 -17.89
CA LEU A 14 3.67 25.05 -16.98
C LEU A 14 2.85 24.18 -16.02
N LEU A 15 1.77 24.73 -15.44
CA LEU A 15 0.85 23.95 -14.60
C LEU A 15 0.20 22.81 -15.39
N PHE A 16 -0.22 23.07 -16.62
CA PHE A 16 -0.83 22.05 -17.47
C PHE A 16 0.17 20.93 -17.82
N VAL A 17 1.39 21.29 -18.21
CA VAL A 17 2.48 20.33 -18.47
C VAL A 17 2.79 19.52 -17.21
N THR A 18 2.79 20.14 -16.04
CA THR A 18 3.01 19.46 -14.75
C THR A 18 1.91 18.43 -14.49
N ILE A 19 0.64 18.81 -14.63
CA ILE A 19 -0.51 17.91 -14.44
C ILE A 19 -0.44 16.73 -15.41
N VAL A 20 -0.20 17.00 -16.70
CA VAL A 20 -0.08 15.96 -17.71
C VAL A 20 1.11 15.04 -17.43
N GLY A 21 2.26 15.60 -17.02
CA GLY A 21 3.44 14.82 -16.65
C GLY A 21 3.21 13.90 -15.45
N VAL A 22 2.51 14.38 -14.42
CA VAL A 22 2.11 13.59 -13.25
C VAL A 22 1.17 12.45 -13.67
N LEU A 23 0.13 12.75 -14.45
CA LEU A 23 -0.79 11.73 -14.96
C LEU A 23 -0.09 10.69 -15.84
N PHE A 24 0.81 11.14 -16.72
CA PHE A 24 1.63 10.26 -17.55
C PHE A 24 2.52 9.35 -16.70
N SER A 25 3.13 9.86 -15.63
CA SER A 25 3.90 9.07 -14.68
C SER A 25 3.07 7.97 -14.02
N TYR A 26 1.80 8.24 -13.67
CA TYR A 26 0.90 7.22 -13.12
C TYR A 26 0.57 6.13 -14.13
N LEU A 27 0.29 6.52 -15.39
CA LEU A 27 0.03 5.58 -16.47
C LEU A 27 1.25 4.69 -16.73
N GLN A 28 2.44 5.27 -16.78
CA GLN A 28 3.68 4.54 -17.03
C GLN A 28 4.02 3.55 -15.90
N THR A 29 3.76 3.95 -14.65
CA THR A 29 4.07 3.12 -13.48
C THR A 29 2.99 2.07 -13.19
N GLY A 30 1.80 2.18 -13.79
CA GLY A 30 0.65 1.30 -13.54
C GLY A 30 0.18 1.33 -12.08
N LYS A 31 0.62 2.33 -11.30
CA LYS A 31 0.37 2.47 -9.86
C LYS A 31 -0.50 3.70 -9.62
N ALA A 32 -1.75 3.65 -10.06
CA ALA A 32 -2.77 4.62 -9.65
C ALA A 32 -3.22 4.32 -8.21
N ASN A 33 -2.36 4.59 -7.23
CA ASN A 33 -2.73 4.55 -5.81
C ASN A 33 -3.20 5.93 -5.35
N GLY A 34 -4.22 5.97 -4.50
CA GLY A 34 -4.79 7.22 -3.99
C GLY A 34 -3.78 8.15 -3.31
N HIS A 35 -2.73 7.62 -2.68
CA HIS A 35 -1.69 8.46 -2.06
C HIS A 35 -0.87 9.26 -3.06
N TYR A 36 -0.76 8.83 -4.33
CA TYR A 36 -0.05 9.62 -5.32
C TYR A 36 -0.79 10.89 -5.69
N LEU A 37 -2.12 10.96 -5.47
CA LEU A 37 -2.92 12.16 -5.72
C LEU A 37 -2.37 13.41 -5.03
N ILE A 38 -1.55 13.26 -3.98
CA ILE A 38 -0.80 14.38 -3.37
C ILE A 38 0.09 15.14 -4.37
N GLN A 39 0.54 14.51 -5.45
CA GLN A 39 1.31 15.14 -6.52
C GLN A 39 0.41 15.83 -7.57
N LEU A 40 -0.85 15.40 -7.67
CA LEU A 40 -1.82 15.89 -8.64
C LEU A 40 -2.68 17.04 -8.08
N TYR A 41 -3.06 16.96 -6.80
CA TYR A 41 -3.94 17.93 -6.15
C TYR A 41 -3.37 19.35 -6.08
N PRO A 42 -2.10 19.59 -5.67
CA PRO A 42 -1.56 20.94 -5.56
C PRO A 42 -1.62 21.75 -6.86
N PRO A 43 -1.11 21.27 -8.02
CA PRO A 43 -1.18 22.05 -9.26
C PRO A 43 -2.63 22.25 -9.75
N LEU A 44 -3.53 21.28 -9.50
CA LEU A 44 -4.95 21.43 -9.82
C LEU A 44 -5.64 22.50 -8.99
N VAL A 45 -5.40 22.55 -7.67
CA VAL A 45 -5.95 23.58 -6.78
C VAL A 45 -5.46 24.96 -7.18
N ILE A 46 -4.19 25.11 -7.56
CA ILE A 46 -3.65 26.39 -8.06
C ILE A 46 -4.34 26.81 -9.36
N LEU A 47 -4.44 25.90 -10.34
CA LEU A 47 -5.08 26.19 -11.63
C LEU A 47 -6.56 26.57 -11.44
N MET A 48 -7.23 25.90 -10.51
CA MET A 48 -8.60 26.22 -10.11
C MET A 48 -8.69 27.58 -9.42
N GLY A 49 -7.76 27.93 -8.54
CA GLY A 49 -7.66 29.25 -7.91
C GLY A 49 -7.50 30.38 -8.92
N ILE A 50 -6.64 30.20 -9.93
CA ILE A 50 -6.48 31.14 -11.05
C ILE A 50 -7.78 31.27 -11.86
N MET A 51 -8.45 30.15 -12.13
CA MET A 51 -9.72 30.17 -12.84
C MET A 51 -10.80 30.92 -12.04
N LEU A 52 -10.84 30.73 -10.72
CA LEU A 52 -11.78 31.40 -9.81
C LEU A 52 -11.46 32.89 -9.63
N SER A 53 -10.20 33.30 -9.60
CA SER A 53 -9.81 34.72 -9.45
C SER A 53 -10.22 35.57 -10.65
N ASN A 54 -10.21 34.99 -11.85
CA ASN A 54 -10.69 35.63 -13.08
C ASN A 54 -12.23 35.71 -13.16
N LEU A 55 -12.96 35.04 -12.27
CA LEU A 55 -14.39 35.18 -12.16
C LEU A 55 -14.73 36.42 -11.34
N LYS A 56 -15.35 37.43 -11.97
CA LYS A 56 -16.00 38.53 -11.24
C LYS A 56 -17.11 37.93 -10.35
N LEU A 57 -16.80 37.71 -9.06
CA LEU A 57 -17.66 37.09 -8.03
C LEU A 57 -19.09 37.63 -8.01
N LYS A 58 -19.28 38.91 -8.36
CA LYS A 58 -20.59 39.59 -8.41
C LYS A 58 -21.57 39.07 -9.49
N LYS A 59 -21.16 38.21 -10.44
CA LYS A 59 -22.03 37.69 -11.52
C LYS A 59 -21.93 36.17 -11.74
N ILE A 60 -21.43 35.42 -10.75
CA ILE A 60 -21.32 33.97 -10.90
C ILE A 60 -22.69 33.36 -10.56
N LYS A 61 -23.49 33.06 -11.58
CA LYS A 61 -24.49 31.99 -11.45
C LYS A 61 -23.70 30.70 -11.40
N ILE A 62 -23.25 30.31 -10.21
CA ILE A 62 -22.54 29.05 -10.02
C ILE A 62 -23.52 27.97 -10.48
N LYS A 63 -23.23 27.36 -11.62
CA LYS A 63 -24.05 26.28 -12.13
C LYS A 63 -23.76 25.07 -11.26
N TYR A 64 -24.81 24.42 -10.74
CA TYR A 64 -24.75 23.17 -9.97
C TYR A 64 -23.63 22.19 -10.38
N PRO A 65 -23.35 21.92 -11.67
CA PRO A 65 -22.23 21.04 -12.07
C PRO A 65 -20.85 21.43 -11.54
N VAL A 66 -20.54 22.73 -11.39
CA VAL A 66 -19.22 23.17 -10.89
C VAL A 66 -19.08 22.87 -9.39
N ILE A 67 -20.15 23.05 -8.62
CA ILE A 67 -20.17 22.71 -7.19
C ILE A 67 -20.05 21.19 -7.01
N ILE A 68 -20.77 20.43 -7.82
CA ILE A 68 -20.72 18.97 -7.80
C ILE A 68 -19.29 18.49 -8.10
N LEU A 69 -18.64 19.06 -9.11
CA LEU A 69 -17.28 18.68 -9.47
C LEU A 69 -16.26 19.00 -8.36
N LEU A 70 -16.41 20.16 -7.70
CA LEU A 70 -15.60 20.54 -6.54
C LEU A 70 -15.78 19.58 -5.36
N LEU A 71 -17.03 19.17 -5.10
CA LEU A 71 -17.35 18.22 -4.04
C LEU A 71 -16.84 16.82 -4.38
N LEU A 72 -16.88 16.38 -5.64
CA LEU A 72 -16.36 15.06 -6.02
C LEU A 72 -14.84 15.00 -6.09
N PHE A 73 -14.15 16.14 -6.06
CA PHE A 73 -12.70 16.20 -6.28
C PHE A 73 -11.87 15.49 -5.19
N PRO A 74 -12.18 15.61 -3.89
CA PRO A 74 -11.53 14.82 -2.83
C PRO A 74 -12.36 13.59 -2.41
N LEU A 75 -13.05 12.92 -3.34
CA LEU A 75 -13.95 11.80 -3.01
C LEU A 75 -13.24 10.70 -2.23
N GLU A 76 -11.98 10.40 -2.57
CA GLU A 76 -11.13 9.44 -1.86
C GLU A 76 -10.94 9.81 -0.39
N SER A 77 -10.79 11.11 -0.09
CA SER A 77 -10.65 11.59 1.30
C SER A 77 -11.95 11.42 2.09
N TYR A 78 -13.10 11.61 1.45
CA TYR A 78 -14.39 11.37 2.09
C TYR A 78 -14.63 9.90 2.36
N LEU A 79 -14.30 9.03 1.40
CA LEU A 79 -14.39 7.59 1.56
C LEU A 79 -13.48 7.12 2.69
N GLU A 80 -12.24 7.62 2.76
CA GLU A 80 -11.33 7.25 3.83
C GLU A 80 -11.80 7.77 5.20
N THR A 81 -12.30 9.00 5.27
CA THR A 81 -12.88 9.55 6.51
C THR A 81 -14.07 8.72 6.98
N TYR A 82 -14.93 8.30 6.06
CA TYR A 82 -16.04 7.40 6.36
C TYR A 82 -15.52 6.06 6.92
N ASN A 83 -14.51 5.46 6.29
CA ASN A 83 -13.91 4.21 6.77
C ASN A 83 -13.32 4.35 8.18
N VAL A 84 -12.61 5.45 8.46
CA VAL A 84 -12.07 5.76 9.79
C VAL A 84 -13.18 5.86 10.84
N ILE A 85 -14.28 6.54 10.52
CA ILE A 85 -15.44 6.65 11.43
C ILE A 85 -16.08 5.27 11.65
N GLN A 86 -16.31 4.50 10.59
CA GLN A 86 -16.90 3.17 10.70
C GLN A 86 -16.01 2.21 11.50
N ASN A 87 -14.69 2.26 11.32
CA ASN A 87 -13.75 1.49 12.12
C ASN A 87 -13.79 1.91 13.60
N LYS A 88 -13.92 3.20 13.88
CA LYS A 88 -14.05 3.66 15.27
C LYS A 88 -15.33 3.13 15.91
N LEU A 89 -16.44 3.08 15.17
CA LEU A 89 -17.71 2.57 15.67
C LEU A 89 -17.72 1.04 15.83
N SER A 90 -17.12 0.30 14.89
CA SER A 90 -17.18 -1.17 14.86
C SER A 90 -16.05 -1.85 15.64
N LYS A 91 -14.82 -1.33 15.54
CA LYS A 91 -13.60 -1.93 16.10
C LYS A 91 -13.00 -1.10 17.25
N ASN A 92 -13.65 0.00 17.64
CA ASN A 92 -13.15 0.97 18.61
C ASN A 92 -11.77 1.57 18.26
N ASN A 93 -11.39 1.56 16.98
CA ASN A 93 -10.08 1.99 16.49
C ASN A 93 -10.21 2.97 15.32
N PHE A 94 -9.39 4.02 15.28
CA PHE A 94 -9.35 4.97 14.16
C PHE A 94 -8.53 4.48 12.96
N PHE A 95 -7.65 3.51 13.18
CA PHE A 95 -6.78 3.02 12.13
C PHE A 95 -7.49 1.96 11.27
N ASN A 96 -7.19 1.96 9.98
CA ASN A 96 -7.76 1.06 8.98
C ASN A 96 -6.67 0.20 8.31
N GLY A 97 -7.09 -0.94 7.78
CA GLY A 97 -6.28 -1.80 6.92
C GLY A 97 -5.70 -3.01 7.64
N GLU A 98 -5.36 -4.01 6.84
CA GLU A 98 -4.96 -5.33 7.36
C GLU A 98 -3.60 -5.28 8.08
N GLY A 99 -2.78 -4.24 7.82
CA GLY A 99 -1.56 -3.96 8.58
C GLY A 99 -1.81 -3.64 10.05
N ILE A 100 -3.02 -3.22 10.42
CA ILE A 100 -3.44 -2.97 11.81
C ILE A 100 -4.25 -4.15 12.34
N ASP A 101 -5.18 -4.65 11.53
CA ASP A 101 -6.15 -5.65 11.97
C ASP A 101 -5.51 -7.02 12.20
N VAL A 102 -4.49 -7.40 11.40
CA VAL A 102 -3.75 -8.65 11.64
C VAL A 102 -3.03 -8.62 13.01
N PRO A 103 -2.21 -7.62 13.36
CA PRO A 103 -1.68 -7.49 14.72
C PRO A 103 -2.73 -7.53 15.83
N ASN A 104 -3.86 -6.83 15.66
CA ASN A 104 -4.93 -6.82 16.65
C ASN A 104 -5.54 -8.21 16.83
N TYR A 105 -5.68 -8.98 15.75
CA TYR A 105 -6.13 -10.36 15.80
C TYR A 105 -5.19 -11.25 16.61
N PHE A 106 -3.87 -11.14 16.41
CA PHE A 106 -2.89 -11.89 17.20
C PHE A 106 -3.01 -11.56 18.70
N LYS A 107 -3.11 -10.27 19.04
CA LYS A 107 -3.28 -9.81 20.43
C LYS A 107 -4.60 -10.29 21.05
N ALA A 108 -5.71 -10.16 20.33
CA ALA A 108 -7.04 -10.53 20.81
C ALA A 108 -7.18 -12.04 21.07
N ASN A 109 -6.48 -12.87 20.29
CA ASN A 109 -6.51 -14.32 20.42
C ASN A 109 -5.34 -14.89 21.24
N ASN A 110 -4.49 -14.04 21.83
CA ASN A 110 -3.28 -14.44 22.56
C ASN A 110 -2.39 -15.41 21.77
N LEU A 111 -2.25 -15.17 20.46
CA LEU A 111 -1.41 -16.01 19.59
C LEU A 111 0.07 -15.64 19.76
N PRO A 112 1.00 -16.61 19.68
CA PRO A 112 2.44 -16.34 19.70
C PRO A 112 2.87 -15.43 18.54
N THR A 113 3.71 -14.43 18.84
CA THR A 113 4.15 -13.40 17.88
C THR A 113 5.64 -13.46 17.55
N ASP A 114 6.40 -14.28 18.27
CA ASP A 114 7.85 -14.43 18.20
C ASP A 114 8.36 -14.97 16.85
N SER A 115 7.48 -15.62 16.08
CA SER A 115 7.83 -16.29 14.83
C SER A 115 6.80 -16.07 13.71
N ILE A 116 6.66 -14.81 13.29
CA ILE A 116 5.79 -14.42 12.17
C ILE A 116 6.63 -13.92 10.98
N LEU A 117 6.35 -14.43 9.79
CA LEU A 117 6.87 -13.91 8.54
C LEU A 117 5.81 -13.08 7.80
N PHE A 118 5.95 -11.75 7.82
CA PHE A 118 5.10 -10.85 7.05
C PHE A 118 5.61 -10.72 5.60
N LEU A 119 4.99 -11.45 4.67
CA LEU A 119 5.23 -11.31 3.22
C LEU A 119 4.34 -10.23 2.57
N GLU A 120 3.34 -9.76 3.30
CA GLU A 120 2.58 -8.54 3.07
C GLU A 120 2.32 -7.91 4.45
N TYR A 121 1.92 -6.63 4.49
CA TYR A 121 1.51 -5.96 5.74
C TYR A 121 2.60 -5.88 6.84
N HIS A 122 3.87 -5.71 6.44
CA HIS A 122 5.07 -5.70 7.30
C HIS A 122 5.11 -4.66 8.43
N ILE A 123 4.25 -3.62 8.40
CA ILE A 123 4.06 -2.73 9.57
C ILE A 123 3.60 -3.50 10.82
N GLY A 124 3.05 -4.70 10.63
CA GLY A 124 2.65 -5.59 11.72
C GLY A 124 3.76 -5.92 12.71
N TYR A 125 5.02 -6.00 12.27
CA TYR A 125 6.17 -6.17 13.18
C TYR A 125 6.20 -5.07 14.25
N TRP A 126 6.12 -3.80 13.82
CA TRP A 126 6.13 -2.65 14.73
C TRP A 126 4.96 -2.70 15.72
N LEU A 127 3.77 -3.05 15.24
CA LEU A 127 2.56 -3.05 16.06
C LEU A 127 2.50 -4.19 17.06
N LEU A 128 3.21 -5.29 16.78
CA LEU A 128 3.37 -6.42 17.70
C LEU A 128 4.57 -6.26 18.64
N ASP A 129 5.36 -5.18 18.49
CA ASP A 129 6.66 -5.01 19.17
C ASP A 129 7.65 -6.14 18.86
N GLU A 130 7.62 -6.62 17.61
CA GLU A 130 8.43 -7.73 17.12
C GLU A 130 9.46 -7.29 16.10
N LYS A 131 10.54 -8.06 16.00
CA LYS A 131 11.57 -7.87 14.97
C LYS A 131 11.30 -8.77 13.77
N PRO A 132 11.64 -8.33 12.55
CA PRO A 132 11.67 -9.22 11.39
C PRO A 132 12.61 -10.41 11.65
N LEU A 133 12.20 -11.60 11.18
CA LEU A 133 12.97 -12.85 11.36
C LEU A 133 14.40 -12.76 10.81
N THR A 134 14.60 -11.96 9.78
CA THR A 134 15.90 -11.60 9.23
C THR A 134 15.88 -10.14 8.77
N LYS A 135 17.07 -9.55 8.59
CA LYS A 135 17.18 -8.18 8.04
C LYS A 135 16.53 -8.07 6.65
N ALA A 136 16.69 -9.09 5.80
CA ALA A 136 16.08 -9.14 4.47
C ALA A 136 14.54 -9.22 4.56
N ALA A 137 13.98 -9.87 5.57
CA ALA A 137 12.54 -10.00 5.79
C ALA A 137 11.84 -8.73 6.33
N THR A 138 12.58 -7.62 6.54
CA THR A 138 11.98 -6.32 6.94
C THR A 138 10.96 -5.82 5.93
N HIS A 139 11.18 -6.11 4.64
CA HIS A 139 10.22 -5.86 3.58
C HIS A 139 10.28 -6.99 2.55
N PRO A 140 9.15 -7.50 2.01
CA PRO A 140 9.14 -8.64 1.08
C PRO A 140 9.99 -8.42 -0.17
N SER A 141 10.03 -7.19 -0.68
CA SER A 141 10.87 -6.86 -1.83
C SER A 141 12.37 -6.84 -1.51
N SER A 142 12.77 -6.67 -0.25
CA SER A 142 14.18 -6.70 0.16
C SER A 142 14.74 -8.13 0.11
N ILE A 143 13.91 -9.14 0.39
CA ILE A 143 14.26 -10.56 0.20
C ILE A 143 14.74 -10.81 -1.23
N LEU A 144 14.13 -10.14 -2.22
CA LEU A 144 14.37 -10.37 -3.64
C LEU A 144 15.38 -9.42 -4.33
N ARG A 145 16.16 -8.68 -3.53
CA ARG A 145 17.19 -7.76 -4.00
C ARG A 145 18.57 -8.33 -3.69
N ASP A 146 19.06 -9.19 -4.55
CA ASP A 146 20.37 -9.85 -4.43
C ASP A 146 21.50 -8.84 -4.22
N GLU A 147 21.40 -7.66 -4.84
CA GLU A 147 22.36 -6.57 -4.73
C GLU A 147 22.54 -6.02 -3.30
N LEU A 148 21.59 -6.28 -2.39
CA LEU A 148 21.65 -5.80 -1.01
C LEU A 148 22.38 -6.77 -0.06
N TYR A 149 22.47 -8.06 -0.41
CA TYR A 149 23.00 -9.11 0.47
C TYR A 149 24.43 -8.85 0.97
N PRO A 150 25.37 -8.31 0.16
CA PRO A 150 26.71 -7.96 0.65
C PRO A 150 26.71 -6.97 1.82
N TYR A 151 25.67 -6.17 1.98
CA TYR A 151 25.57 -5.12 3.00
C TYR A 151 24.77 -5.53 4.24
N MET A 152 24.18 -6.73 4.27
CA MET A 152 23.30 -7.15 5.37
C MET A 152 24.04 -7.83 6.52
N ASN A 153 25.35 -8.08 6.39
CA ASN A 153 26.20 -8.73 7.39
C ASN A 153 25.62 -10.09 7.87
N HIS A 154 25.37 -10.99 6.92
CA HIS A 154 24.96 -12.38 7.17
C HIS A 154 25.58 -13.32 6.13
N LYS A 155 25.50 -14.63 6.38
CA LYS A 155 26.14 -15.67 5.53
C LYS A 155 25.49 -15.88 4.17
N ARG A 156 24.20 -15.57 4.04
CA ARG A 156 23.44 -15.77 2.79
C ARG A 156 23.85 -14.74 1.76
N THR A 157 23.90 -15.15 0.50
CA THR A 157 24.47 -14.35 -0.59
C THR A 157 23.42 -13.91 -1.61
N ASN A 158 22.23 -14.51 -1.60
CA ASN A 158 21.17 -14.26 -2.57
C ASN A 158 19.77 -14.59 -2.02
N SER A 159 18.76 -14.19 -2.79
CA SER A 159 17.33 -14.35 -2.52
C SER A 159 16.91 -15.81 -2.34
N ALA A 160 17.50 -16.73 -3.10
CA ALA A 160 17.13 -18.14 -3.02
C ALA A 160 17.57 -18.74 -1.68
N GLU A 161 18.82 -18.48 -1.27
CA GLU A 161 19.34 -18.88 0.04
C GLU A 161 18.55 -18.27 1.19
N GLU A 162 18.08 -17.03 1.07
CA GLU A 162 17.23 -16.39 2.09
C GLU A 162 15.86 -17.04 2.20
N LEU A 163 15.20 -17.30 1.07
CA LEU A 163 13.91 -17.98 1.07
C LEU A 163 14.03 -19.39 1.64
N THR A 164 15.09 -20.13 1.26
CA THR A 164 15.39 -21.44 1.85
C THR A 164 15.60 -21.31 3.36
N PHE A 165 16.43 -20.37 3.81
CA PHE A 165 16.69 -20.17 5.24
C PHE A 165 15.42 -19.81 6.02
N LEU A 166 14.56 -18.94 5.48
CA LEU A 166 13.30 -18.58 6.10
C LEU A 166 12.38 -19.80 6.22
N PHE A 167 12.16 -20.56 5.15
CA PHE A 167 11.16 -21.65 5.16
C PHE A 167 11.68 -22.99 5.69
N GLU A 168 12.95 -23.28 5.54
CA GLU A 168 13.55 -24.59 5.85
C GLU A 168 14.42 -24.58 7.11
N ASP A 169 14.98 -23.45 7.52
CA ASP A 169 15.77 -23.35 8.76
C ASP A 169 14.97 -22.69 9.89
N ILE A 170 14.48 -21.46 9.69
CA ILE A 170 13.69 -20.72 10.68
C ILE A 170 12.31 -21.35 10.86
N LYS A 171 11.63 -21.67 9.75
CA LYS A 171 10.31 -22.30 9.70
C LYS A 171 9.25 -21.54 10.54
N PRO A 172 8.86 -20.31 10.13
CA PRO A 172 7.95 -19.45 10.85
C PRO A 172 6.71 -20.17 11.38
N SER A 173 6.26 -19.84 12.59
CA SER A 173 4.98 -20.35 13.11
C SER A 173 3.81 -19.85 12.27
N TYR A 174 3.91 -18.59 11.81
CA TYR A 174 2.90 -17.96 10.99
C TYR A 174 3.49 -17.25 9.76
N VAL A 175 2.76 -17.26 8.65
CA VAL A 175 3.10 -16.49 7.44
C VAL A 175 1.91 -15.66 7.00
N ILE A 176 2.12 -14.36 6.81
CA ILE A 176 1.06 -13.43 6.41
C ILE A 176 1.20 -13.08 4.94
N THR A 177 0.16 -13.33 4.15
CA THR A 177 0.13 -13.00 2.72
C THR A 177 -1.16 -12.27 2.35
N ARG A 178 -1.33 -11.93 1.06
CA ARG A 178 -2.53 -11.27 0.55
C ARG A 178 -3.32 -12.19 -0.40
N LYS A 179 -4.61 -12.28 -0.14
CA LYS A 179 -5.60 -13.02 -0.93
C LYS A 179 -5.61 -12.55 -2.39
N ASN A 180 -5.69 -13.51 -3.30
CA ASN A 180 -5.80 -13.29 -4.75
C ASN A 180 -4.68 -12.42 -5.35
N ARG A 181 -3.51 -12.33 -4.69
CA ARG A 181 -2.35 -11.59 -5.16
C ARG A 181 -1.10 -12.46 -5.10
N ARG A 182 -0.19 -12.26 -6.06
CA ARG A 182 1.16 -12.84 -5.98
C ARG A 182 1.92 -12.17 -4.84
N ILE A 183 2.72 -12.96 -4.13
CA ILE A 183 3.56 -12.50 -3.02
C ILE A 183 4.63 -11.53 -3.54
N PHE A 184 5.24 -11.87 -4.66
CA PHE A 184 6.28 -11.08 -5.30
C PHE A 184 5.88 -10.62 -6.69
N ASP A 185 6.67 -9.70 -7.25
CA ASP A 185 6.50 -9.22 -8.62
C ASP A 185 6.37 -10.37 -9.63
N LYS A 186 5.58 -10.17 -10.69
CA LYS A 186 5.33 -11.18 -11.73
C LYS A 186 6.63 -11.70 -12.37
N ALA A 187 7.65 -10.85 -12.51
CA ALA A 187 8.94 -11.24 -13.06
C ALA A 187 9.70 -12.23 -12.16
N LYS A 188 9.36 -12.29 -10.87
CA LYS A 188 10.01 -13.15 -9.87
C LYS A 188 9.30 -14.50 -9.78
N TYR A 189 9.20 -15.21 -10.91
CA TYR A 189 8.45 -16.47 -11.01
C TYR A 189 8.96 -17.55 -10.06
N ALA A 190 10.28 -17.80 -10.06
CA ALA A 190 10.89 -18.85 -9.23
C ALA A 190 10.62 -18.64 -7.73
N ALA A 191 10.78 -17.40 -7.24
CA ALA A 191 10.50 -17.04 -5.85
C ALA A 191 9.02 -17.23 -5.48
N ASN A 192 8.09 -16.81 -6.34
CA ASN A 192 6.66 -17.03 -6.14
C ASN A 192 6.33 -18.53 -6.12
N LEU A 193 6.85 -19.31 -7.06
CA LEU A 193 6.62 -20.76 -7.13
C LEU A 193 7.14 -21.46 -5.88
N TYR A 194 8.40 -21.20 -5.49
CA TYR A 194 9.00 -21.78 -4.30
C TYR A 194 8.18 -21.46 -3.05
N THR A 195 7.85 -20.19 -2.83
CA THR A 195 7.11 -19.75 -1.64
C THR A 195 5.71 -20.35 -1.59
N ASN A 196 5.00 -20.40 -2.72
CA ASN A 196 3.69 -21.03 -2.77
C ASN A 196 3.75 -22.54 -2.49
N LEU A 197 4.78 -23.24 -2.98
CA LEU A 197 4.98 -24.65 -2.67
C LEU A 197 5.25 -24.86 -1.18
N GLN A 198 6.05 -23.99 -0.53
CA GLN A 198 6.29 -24.04 0.91
C GLN A 198 4.99 -23.85 1.70
N LEU A 199 4.18 -22.84 1.34
CA LEU A 199 2.89 -22.57 1.96
C LEU A 199 1.93 -23.76 1.82
N ILE A 200 1.80 -24.34 0.63
CA ILE A 200 0.90 -25.49 0.39
C ILE A 200 1.34 -26.74 1.15
N ARG A 201 2.66 -26.98 1.25
CA ARG A 201 3.20 -28.22 1.85
C ARG A 201 3.24 -28.17 3.37
N HIS A 202 3.50 -26.99 3.94
CA HIS A 202 3.87 -26.87 5.36
C HIS A 202 2.97 -25.96 6.16
N TYR A 203 1.96 -25.34 5.55
CA TYR A 203 1.06 -24.42 6.24
C TYR A 203 -0.40 -24.66 5.86
N LYS A 204 -1.31 -24.25 6.72
CA LYS A 204 -2.76 -24.19 6.47
C LYS A 204 -3.26 -22.77 6.74
N PRO A 205 -4.30 -22.28 6.04
CA PRO A 205 -4.96 -21.05 6.43
C PRO A 205 -5.56 -21.21 7.84
N LEU A 206 -5.19 -20.30 8.75
CA LEU A 206 -5.79 -20.18 10.07
C LEU A 206 -7.04 -19.28 10.00
N ASP A 207 -6.88 -18.11 9.38
CA ASP A 207 -7.95 -17.12 9.23
C ASP A 207 -7.69 -16.19 8.03
N THR A 208 -8.71 -15.45 7.63
CA THR A 208 -8.63 -14.39 6.61
C THR A 208 -9.28 -13.12 7.12
N ILE A 209 -8.48 -12.06 7.26
CA ILE A 209 -8.91 -10.74 7.71
C ILE A 209 -8.90 -9.82 6.49
N ASP A 210 -10.09 -9.47 5.99
CA ASP A 210 -10.27 -8.75 4.72
C ASP A 210 -9.48 -9.41 3.58
N ASN A 211 -8.37 -8.80 3.12
CA ASN A 211 -7.50 -9.39 2.10
C ASN A 211 -6.26 -10.07 2.67
N ALA A 212 -5.98 -10.02 3.97
CA ALA A 212 -4.86 -10.72 4.57
C ALA A 212 -5.21 -12.18 4.88
N ILE A 213 -4.34 -13.10 4.51
CA ILE A 213 -4.45 -14.51 4.90
C ILE A 213 -3.36 -14.79 5.93
N ILE A 214 -3.78 -15.34 7.08
CA ILE A 214 -2.89 -15.82 8.13
C ILE A 214 -2.70 -17.32 7.91
N TYR A 215 -1.51 -17.74 7.56
CA TYR A 215 -1.14 -19.15 7.47
C TYR A 215 -0.50 -19.60 8.77
N GLU A 216 -0.97 -20.71 9.33
CA GLU A 216 -0.36 -21.40 10.47
C GLU A 216 0.42 -22.62 9.99
N ARG A 217 1.62 -22.79 10.53
CA ARG A 217 2.47 -23.93 10.19
C ARG A 217 1.85 -25.25 10.67
N LEU A 218 1.88 -26.26 9.81
CA LEU A 218 1.49 -27.62 10.17
C LEU A 218 2.46 -28.16 11.22
N GLN A 219 1.95 -28.56 12.37
CA GLN A 219 2.72 -29.35 13.33
C GLN A 219 2.96 -30.72 12.69
N LEU A 220 4.20 -30.96 12.24
CA LEU A 220 4.62 -32.29 11.86
C LEU A 220 4.67 -33.11 13.16
N LYS A 221 3.81 -34.13 13.25
CA LYS A 221 3.93 -35.19 14.26
C LYS A 221 5.21 -35.97 14.04
#